data_AF-K1MB51-F1
#
_entry.id   AF-K1MB51-F1
#
_cell.length_a   1.000
_cell.length_b   1.000
_cell.length_c   1.000
_cell.angle_alpha   90.00
_cell.angle_beta   90.00
_cell.angle_gamma   90.00
#
_symmetry.space_group_name_H-M   'P 1'
#
loop_
_entity.id
_entity.type
_entity.pdbx_description
1 polymer ?
#
loop_
_entity_poly.entity_id
_entity_poly.type
_entity_poly.pdbx_seq_one_letter_code
_entity_poly.pdbx_strand_id
1 'polypeptide(L)'
;MHKYETLPAERKLLKKYIKIQKAAPLNQISIDETSHQEVNSYEFKLLVEAELVEFMPSRYSYPSEFKVTDEGLNFFKWRWARFWNTLFKSILLPIFVSITTTLITTKLLPLIFH
;
A
#
# COMPACT_ATOMS: atom_id res chain seq x y z
N MET A 1 -0.11 -8.55 -10.40
CA MET A 1 -1.44 -7.89 -10.52
C MET A 1 -2.04 -7.92 -9.12
N HIS A 2 -1.86 -6.87 -8.30
CA HIS A 2 -2.30 -6.89 -6.90
C HIS A 2 -3.83 -6.90 -6.85
N LYS A 3 -4.39 -7.97 -6.28
CA LYS A 3 -5.76 -8.43 -6.55
C LYS A 3 -6.88 -7.71 -5.80
N TYR A 4 -6.61 -6.82 -4.83
CA TYR A 4 -7.69 -6.26 -4.01
C TYR A 4 -7.51 -4.77 -3.69
N GLU A 5 -8.54 -3.97 -3.95
CA GLU A 5 -8.71 -2.64 -3.35
C GLU A 5 -9.26 -2.82 -1.93
N THR A 6 -8.40 -2.75 -0.93
CA THR A 6 -8.82 -2.91 0.47
C THR A 6 -9.71 -1.74 0.94
N LEU A 7 -10.78 -2.05 1.67
CA LEU A 7 -11.72 -1.06 2.22
C LEU A 7 -11.06 -0.21 3.33
N PRO A 8 -11.61 0.97 3.67
CA PRO A 8 -11.05 1.83 4.72
C PRO A 8 -10.80 1.13 6.06
N ALA A 9 -11.67 0.19 6.45
CA ALA A 9 -11.59 -0.56 7.69
C ALA A 9 -10.38 -1.53 7.69
N GLU A 10 -10.22 -2.33 6.64
CA GLU A 10 -9.06 -3.21 6.44
C GLU A 10 -7.74 -2.42 6.45
N ARG A 11 -7.71 -1.24 5.81
CA ARG A 11 -6.51 -0.39 5.80
C ARG A 11 -6.15 0.12 7.19
N LYS A 12 -7.15 0.50 7.99
CA LYS A 12 -6.94 0.93 9.38
C LYS A 12 -6.37 -0.23 10.20
N LEU A 13 -6.92 -1.42 9.99
CA LEU A 13 -6.49 -2.65 10.65
C LEU A 13 -5.05 -3.04 10.27
N LEU A 14 -4.74 -3.08 8.98
CA LEU A 14 -3.38 -3.34 8.48
C LEU A 14 -2.36 -2.34 9.03
N LYS A 15 -2.70 -1.04 9.07
CA LYS A 15 -1.82 0.00 9.64
C LYS A 15 -1.55 -0.25 11.13
N LYS A 16 -2.55 -0.73 11.88
CA LYS A 16 -2.39 -1.10 13.29
C LYS A 16 -1.41 -2.28 13.42
N TYR A 17 -1.59 -3.35 12.64
CA TYR A 17 -0.71 -4.52 12.69
C TYR A 17 0.73 -4.20 12.28
N ILE A 18 0.95 -3.40 11.24
CA ILE A 18 2.29 -2.93 10.87
C ILE A 18 2.97 -2.23 12.05
N LYS A 19 2.23 -1.42 12.82
CA LYS A 19 2.78 -0.72 13.98
C LYS A 19 3.14 -1.69 15.10
N ILE A 20 2.28 -2.66 15.38
CA ILE A 20 2.51 -3.67 16.43
C ILE A 20 3.72 -4.53 16.06
N GLN A 21 3.77 -5.08 14.85
CA GLN A 21 4.87 -5.94 14.40
C GLN A 21 6.22 -5.22 14.41
N LYS A 22 6.28 -3.93 14.02
CA LYS A 22 7.51 -3.13 14.08
C LYS A 22 8.01 -2.88 15.50
N ALA A 23 7.12 -2.93 16.48
CA ALA A 23 7.47 -2.80 17.90
C ALA A 23 7.81 -4.15 18.54
N ALA A 24 7.41 -5.26 17.91
CA ALA A 24 7.65 -6.60 18.40
C ALA A 24 9.08 -7.07 18.07
N PRO A 25 9.79 -7.73 19.01
CA PRO A 25 11.17 -8.19 18.78
C PRO A 25 11.28 -9.31 17.74
N LEU A 26 10.21 -10.09 17.55
CA LEU A 26 10.19 -11.28 16.70
C LEU A 26 9.49 -11.05 15.35
N ASN A 27 9.14 -9.80 14.99
CA ASN A 27 8.36 -9.49 13.78
C ASN A 27 7.09 -10.33 13.63
N GLN A 28 6.46 -10.70 14.75
CA GLN A 28 5.21 -11.46 14.82
C GLN A 28 4.27 -10.81 15.84
N ILE A 29 2.98 -11.10 15.70
CA ILE A 29 1.90 -10.56 16.52
C ILE A 29 1.21 -11.74 17.21
N SER A 30 1.18 -11.71 18.54
CA SER A 30 0.44 -12.68 19.33
C SER A 30 -1.06 -12.42 19.20
N ILE A 31 -1.83 -13.48 18.93
CA ILE A 31 -3.30 -13.42 18.87
C ILE A 31 -3.86 -13.13 20.26
N ASP A 32 -3.21 -13.59 21.33
CA ASP A 32 -3.66 -13.38 22.71
C ASP A 32 -3.49 -11.92 23.17
N GLU A 33 -2.51 -11.22 22.60
CA GLU A 33 -2.32 -9.77 22.81
C GLU A 33 -3.24 -8.92 21.92
N THR A 34 -3.93 -9.57 20.98
CA THR A 34 -4.89 -8.96 20.06
C THR A 34 -6.32 -9.34 20.48
N SER A 35 -7.31 -8.51 20.15
CA SER A 35 -8.69 -8.91 20.42
C SER A 35 -9.07 -10.12 19.56
N HIS A 36 -9.51 -11.23 20.16
CA HIS A 36 -10.03 -12.39 19.41
C HIS A 36 -11.21 -12.02 18.48
N GLN A 37 -11.98 -10.98 18.81
CA GLN A 37 -13.04 -10.48 17.92
C GLN A 37 -12.45 -9.84 16.65
N GLU A 38 -11.28 -9.21 16.78
CA GLU A 38 -10.59 -8.56 15.67
C GLU A 38 -9.96 -9.58 14.72
N VAL A 39 -9.34 -10.65 15.25
CA VAL A 39 -8.76 -11.74 14.43
C VAL A 39 -9.84 -12.57 13.75
N ASN A 40 -11.04 -12.67 14.34
CA ASN A 40 -12.19 -13.34 13.73
C ASN A 40 -13.04 -12.42 12.83
N SER A 41 -12.68 -11.14 12.70
CA SER A 41 -13.43 -10.16 11.91
C SER A 41 -13.39 -10.44 10.41
N TYR A 42 -14.36 -9.88 9.68
CA TYR A 42 -14.39 -9.95 8.22
C TYR A 42 -13.18 -9.22 7.60
N GLU A 43 -12.81 -8.08 8.18
CA GLU A 43 -11.66 -7.29 7.76
C GLU A 43 -10.35 -8.07 7.88
N PHE A 44 -10.17 -8.82 8.96
CA PHE A 44 -8.99 -9.66 9.12
C PHE A 44 -8.94 -10.77 8.06
N LYS A 45 -10.06 -11.44 7.79
CA LYS A 45 -10.14 -12.48 6.74
C LYS A 45 -9.75 -11.92 5.37
N LEU A 46 -10.22 -10.72 5.02
CA LEU A 46 -9.84 -10.06 3.77
C LEU A 46 -8.34 -9.73 3.70
N LEU A 47 -7.71 -9.35 4.81
CA LEU A 47 -6.25 -9.14 4.85
C LEU A 47 -5.47 -10.44 4.63
N VAL A 48 -5.99 -11.58 5.11
CA VAL A 48 -5.41 -12.91 4.87
C VAL A 48 -5.62 -13.35 3.41
N GLU A 49 -6.83 -13.20 2.87
CA GLU A 49 -7.14 -13.51 1.46
C GLU A 49 -6.33 -12.65 0.49
N ALA A 50 -6.03 -11.40 0.87
CA ALA A 50 -5.18 -10.50 0.09
C ALA A 50 -3.68 -10.74 0.29
N GLU A 51 -3.28 -11.78 1.03
CA GLU A 51 -1.89 -12.15 1.32
C GLU A 51 -1.09 -11.02 2.02
N LEU A 52 -1.78 -10.10 2.68
CA LEU A 52 -1.16 -8.99 3.42
C LEU A 52 -0.80 -9.40 4.85
N VAL A 53 -1.47 -10.43 5.36
CA VAL A 53 -1.26 -11.03 6.68
C VAL A 53 -1.26 -12.54 6.53
N GLU A 54 -0.39 -13.22 7.27
CA GLU A 54 -0.36 -14.69 7.31
C GLU A 54 -0.28 -15.22 8.74
N PHE A 55 -0.96 -16.33 9.00
CA PHE A 55 -0.82 -17.06 10.26
C PHE A 55 0.52 -17.77 10.30
N MET A 56 1.16 -17.75 11.46
CA MET A 56 2.38 -18.50 11.67
C MET A 56 2.09 -19.99 11.93
N PRO A 57 2.96 -20.89 11.46
CA PRO A 57 2.81 -22.31 11.71
C PRO A 57 2.85 -22.57 13.22
N SER A 58 1.75 -23.09 13.75
CA SER A 58 1.60 -23.45 15.16
C SER A 58 1.77 -24.96 15.33
N ARG A 59 2.38 -25.37 16.46
CA ARG A 59 2.36 -26.78 16.88
C ARG A 59 1.01 -27.22 17.46
N TYR A 60 0.11 -26.27 17.66
CA TYR A 60 -1.24 -26.49 18.19
C TYR A 60 -2.28 -26.47 17.07
N SER A 61 -3.46 -27.03 17.36
CA SER A 61 -4.59 -27.09 16.43
C SER A 61 -5.09 -25.72 15.95
N TYR A 62 -4.72 -24.65 16.66
CA TYR A 62 -5.09 -23.27 16.33
C TYR A 62 -3.82 -22.42 16.19
N PRO A 63 -3.80 -21.48 15.22
CA PRO A 63 -2.73 -20.49 15.15
C PRO A 63 -2.78 -19.62 16.40
N SER A 64 -1.62 -19.40 17.02
CA SER A 64 -1.45 -18.50 18.17
C SER A 64 -0.84 -17.16 17.76
N GLU A 65 -0.27 -17.09 16.56
CA GLU A 65 0.50 -15.94 16.09
C GLU A 65 0.23 -15.71 14.60
N PHE A 66 0.36 -14.46 14.18
CA PHE A 66 0.33 -14.04 12.78
C PHE A 66 1.36 -12.95 12.53
N LYS A 67 1.69 -12.69 11.27
CA LYS A 67 2.53 -11.57 10.88
C LYS A 67 1.97 -10.87 9.65
N VAL A 68 2.30 -9.59 9.50
CA VAL A 68 2.14 -8.86 8.24
C VAL A 68 3.25 -9.33 7.31
N THR A 69 2.88 -9.66 6.08
CA THR A 69 3.80 -10.10 5.02
C THR A 69 4.59 -8.92 4.46
N ASP A 70 5.62 -9.19 3.66
CA ASP A 70 6.36 -8.14 2.96
C ASP A 70 5.46 -7.33 2.01
N GLU A 71 4.44 -7.97 1.43
CA GLU A 71 3.42 -7.28 0.64
C GLU A 71 2.58 -6.34 1.51
N GLY A 72 2.12 -6.80 2.68
CA GLY A 72 1.40 -5.99 3.65
C GLY A 72 2.20 -4.80 4.15
N LEU A 73 3.49 -4.98 4.45
CA LEU A 73 4.39 -3.92 4.90
C LEU A 73 4.59 -2.84 3.82
N ASN A 74 4.67 -3.25 2.55
CA ASN A 74 4.88 -2.34 1.43
C ASN A 74 3.56 -1.81 0.83
N PHE A 75 2.39 -2.31 1.25
CA PHE A 75 1.08 -1.99 0.68
C PHE A 75 0.85 -0.49 0.50
N PHE A 76 1.09 0.31 1.55
CA PHE A 76 0.89 1.75 1.51
C PHE A 76 1.91 2.48 0.62
N LYS A 77 3.15 1.98 0.55
CA LYS A 77 4.20 2.53 -0.32
C LYS A 77 3.82 2.32 -1.79
N TRP A 78 3.38 1.12 -2.16
CA TRP A 78 2.93 0.80 -3.52
C TRP A 78 1.69 1.62 -3.90
N ARG A 79 0.72 1.75 -2.99
CA ARG A 79 -0.47 2.57 -3.24
C ARG A 79 -0.12 4.04 -3.46
N TRP A 80 0.78 4.59 -2.65
CA TRP A 80 1.25 5.96 -2.79
C TRP A 80 2.03 6.18 -4.10
N ALA A 81 2.91 5.23 -4.45
CA ALA A 81 3.62 5.27 -5.72
C ALA A 81 2.68 5.22 -6.92
N ARG A 82 1.62 4.39 -6.86
CA ARG A 82 0.57 4.36 -7.89
C ARG A 82 -0.16 5.69 -7.98
N PHE A 83 -0.54 6.27 -6.84
CA PHE A 83 -1.20 7.59 -6.81
C PHE A 83 -0.32 8.66 -7.46
N TRP A 84 0.96 8.76 -7.09
CA TRP A 84 1.88 9.71 -7.70
C TRP A 84 2.09 9.44 -9.19
N ASN A 85 2.29 8.18 -9.59
CA ASN A 85 2.45 7.84 -11.00
C ASN A 85 1.24 8.25 -11.84
N THR A 86 0.01 8.03 -11.35
CA THR A 86 -1.20 8.50 -12.00
C THR A 86 -1.26 10.03 -12.04
N LEU A 87 -0.99 10.70 -10.92
CA LEU A 87 -0.97 12.17 -10.85
C LEU A 87 0.04 12.78 -11.83
N PHE A 88 1.25 12.22 -11.88
CA PHE A 88 2.30 12.66 -12.79
C PHE A 88 1.91 12.44 -14.25
N LYS A 89 1.44 11.24 -14.61
CA LYS A 89 1.07 10.94 -16.00
C LYS A 89 -0.16 11.70 -16.48
N SER A 90 -1.16 11.90 -15.62
CA SER A 90 -2.45 12.48 -16.02
C SER A 90 -2.52 13.99 -15.87
N ILE A 91 -1.74 14.60 -14.98
CA ILE A 91 -1.83 16.04 -14.69
C ILE A 91 -0.50 16.74 -14.96
N LEU A 92 0.58 16.32 -14.30
CA LEU A 92 1.84 17.08 -14.35
C LEU A 92 2.54 16.98 -15.70
N LEU A 93 2.54 15.79 -16.32
CA LEU A 93 3.17 15.58 -17.64
C LEU A 93 2.46 16.39 -18.75
N PRO A 94 1.12 16.38 -18.88
CA PRO A 94 0.44 17.26 -19.84
C PRO A 94 0.70 18.75 -19.64
N ILE A 95 0.74 19.23 -18.38
CA ILE A 95 1.06 20.63 -18.07
C ILE A 95 2.49 20.95 -18.49
N PHE A 96 3.44 20.08 -18.14
CA PHE A 96 4.84 20.26 -18.52
C PHE A 96 5.01 20.28 -20.04
N VAL A 97 4.40 19.31 -20.74
CA VAL A 97 4.41 19.25 -22.20
C VAL A 97 3.86 20.56 -22.76
N SER A 98 2.70 21.03 -22.30
CA SER A 98 2.08 22.29 -22.74
C SER A 98 2.99 23.52 -22.54
N ILE A 99 3.64 23.64 -21.40
CA ILE A 99 4.59 24.74 -21.13
C ILE A 99 5.78 24.65 -22.07
N THR A 100 6.37 23.46 -22.24
CA THR A 100 7.52 23.28 -23.13
C THR A 100 7.17 23.54 -24.60
N THR A 101 6.05 23.04 -25.11
CA THR A 101 5.61 23.35 -26.48
C THR A 101 5.35 24.84 -26.64
N THR A 102 4.69 25.49 -25.68
CA THR A 102 4.43 26.93 -25.73
C THR A 102 5.73 27.73 -25.79
N LEU A 103 6.73 27.40 -24.96
CA LEU A 103 8.04 28.05 -25.00
C LEU A 103 8.76 27.80 -26.33
N ILE A 104 8.73 26.58 -26.85
CA ILE A 104 9.36 26.24 -28.13
C ILE A 104 8.69 27.01 -29.28
N THR A 105 7.36 27.05 -29.34
CA THR A 105 6.64 27.74 -30.40
C THR A 105 6.74 29.26 -30.32
N THR A 106 6.77 29.83 -29.12
CA THR A 106 6.81 31.30 -28.96
C THR A 106 8.21 31.89 -28.91
N LYS A 107 9.24 31.11 -28.55
CA LYS A 107 10.62 31.63 -28.39
C LYS A 107 11.64 30.99 -29.33
N LEU A 108 11.52 29.71 -29.67
CA LEU A 108 12.52 29.01 -30.49
C LEU A 108 12.18 29.06 -32.00
N LEU A 109 10.94 28.76 -32.36
CA LEU A 109 10.48 28.82 -33.76
C LEU A 109 10.69 30.20 -34.41
N PRO A 110 10.28 31.33 -33.81
CA PRO A 110 10.52 32.66 -34.41
C PRO A 110 11.99 33.10 -34.41
N LEU A 111 12.89 32.39 -33.73
CA LEU A 111 14.34 32.68 -33.69
C LEU A 111 15.11 31.88 -34.75
N ILE A 112 14.54 30.77 -35.23
CA ILE A 112 15.12 29.91 -36.29
C ILE A 112 14.63 30.34 -37.69
N PHE A 113 13.42 30.90 -37.77
CA PHE A 113 12.81 31.36 -39.03
C PHE A 113 12.99 32.87 -39.29
N HIS A 114 13.87 33.54 -38.54
CA HIS A 114 14.26 34.93 -38.74
C HIS A 114 15.75 35.00 -39.11
#